data_AF-A0A1V9XUN8-F1
#
_entry.id   AF-A0A1V9XUN8-F1
#
_cell.length_a   1.000
_cell.length_b   1.000
_cell.length_c   1.000
_cell.angle_alpha   90.00
_cell.angle_beta   90.00
_cell.angle_gamma   90.00
#
_symmetry.space_group_name_H-M   'P 1'
#
loop_
_entity.id
_entity.type
_entity.pdbx_description
1 polymer ?
#
loop_
_entity_poly.entity_id
_entity_poly.type
_entity_poly.pdbx_seq_one_letter_code
_entity_poly.pdbx_strand_id
1 'polypeptide(L)'
;MNAPRLPRLSLAAYDDLQSTQDGCEVAMSDRVDSHRSIPINGNLTYASPPSISGGGTKSPGSMPHHQIRFRNNAISTAKYTPYTFLPKFLFEQFRRYSNIFFLFVAVMQQIPGVSPTGRFTTAVPLAFILMVSALKEILEDFKRHVEDRSINRNKVLALRPPPLAPSGSRRTWVEILWADVVVGDFLKITSGHFFPADMILVSSSEPERMCYIETANLDGETNLKVQM
;
A
#
# COMPACT_ATOMS: atom_id res chain seq x y z
N MET A 1 -12.57 2.45 -66.52
CA MET A 1 -11.82 1.82 -65.41
C MET A 1 -12.46 2.25 -64.11
N ASN A 2 -13.27 1.36 -63.53
CA ASN A 2 -14.04 1.59 -62.31
C ASN A 2 -13.23 1.12 -61.10
N ALA A 3 -13.03 1.99 -60.11
CA ALA A 3 -12.51 1.61 -58.79
C ALA A 3 -13.67 1.12 -57.89
N PRO A 4 -13.48 0.08 -57.07
CA PRO A 4 -14.55 -0.46 -56.22
C PRO A 4 -14.87 0.48 -55.04
N ARG A 5 -16.16 0.65 -54.78
CA ARG A 5 -16.70 1.39 -53.63
C ARG A 5 -16.52 0.55 -52.36
N LEU A 6 -15.85 1.10 -51.35
CA LEU A 6 -15.82 0.54 -50.00
C LEU A 6 -17.20 0.74 -49.32
N PRO A 7 -17.73 -0.25 -48.58
CA PRO A 7 -18.98 -0.11 -47.87
C PRO A 7 -18.81 0.85 -46.68
N ARG A 8 -19.74 1.80 -46.54
CA ARG A 8 -19.90 2.63 -45.33
C ARG A 8 -20.18 1.71 -44.15
N LEU A 9 -19.22 1.59 -43.23
CA LEU A 9 -19.43 0.99 -41.92
C LEU A 9 -20.49 1.81 -41.18
N SER A 10 -21.60 1.15 -40.88
CA SER A 10 -22.70 1.63 -40.06
C SER A 10 -22.17 1.97 -38.65
N LEU A 11 -22.63 3.10 -38.10
CA LEU A 11 -22.38 3.56 -36.73
C LEU A 11 -22.79 2.55 -35.65
N ALA A 12 -23.50 1.47 -35.99
CA ALA A 12 -23.87 0.41 -35.05
C ALA A 12 -22.70 -0.49 -34.63
N ALA A 13 -21.56 -0.48 -35.33
CA ALA A 13 -20.41 -1.33 -34.98
C ALA A 13 -19.53 -0.75 -33.85
N TYR A 14 -19.75 0.50 -33.45
CA TYR A 14 -18.97 1.14 -32.38
C TYR A 14 -19.66 1.02 -31.01
N ASP A 15 -20.99 0.94 -30.98
CA ASP A 15 -21.76 0.78 -29.74
C ASP A 15 -21.74 -0.66 -29.18
N ASP A 16 -21.45 -1.67 -30.01
CA ASP A 16 -21.36 -3.08 -29.56
C ASP A 16 -20.05 -3.42 -28.81
N LEU A 17 -19.02 -2.57 -28.85
CA LEU A 17 -17.77 -2.77 -28.10
C LEU A 17 -17.78 -2.19 -26.68
N GLN A 18 -18.86 -1.49 -26.30
CA GLN A 18 -18.99 -0.88 -24.97
C GLN A 18 -19.93 -1.64 -24.02
N SER A 19 -20.47 -2.78 -24.47
CA SER A 19 -21.42 -3.62 -23.75
C SER A 19 -20.80 -4.82 -23.01
N THR A 20 -19.50 -5.11 -23.21
CA THR A 20 -18.81 -6.22 -22.52
C THR A 20 -17.78 -5.68 -21.52
N GLN A 21 -18.23 -4.96 -20.49
CA GLN A 21 -17.39 -4.50 -19.38
C GLN A 21 -18.03 -4.82 -18.02
N ASP A 22 -18.44 -6.06 -17.81
CA ASP A 22 -18.68 -6.60 -16.47
C ASP A 22 -17.56 -7.58 -16.11
N GLY A 23 -16.33 -7.05 -16.09
CA GLY A 23 -15.13 -7.76 -15.67
C GLY A 23 -15.11 -7.93 -14.16
N CYS A 24 -15.63 -9.04 -13.66
CA CYS A 24 -15.67 -9.38 -12.24
C CYS A 24 -14.63 -10.44 -11.93
N GLU A 25 -13.46 -10.02 -11.49
CA GLU A 25 -12.36 -10.92 -11.16
C GLU A 25 -12.32 -11.20 -9.66
N VAL A 26 -12.19 -12.47 -9.27
CA VAL A 26 -12.06 -12.87 -7.86
C VAL A 26 -10.64 -13.37 -7.64
N ALA A 27 -9.95 -12.76 -6.68
CA ALA A 27 -8.58 -13.06 -6.33
C ALA A 27 -8.43 -13.25 -4.81
N MET A 28 -7.46 -14.06 -4.39
CA MET A 28 -7.14 -14.32 -2.98
C MET A 28 -5.88 -13.55 -2.61
N SER A 29 -5.89 -12.78 -1.52
CA SER A 29 -4.68 -12.06 -1.08
C SER A 29 -3.62 -13.04 -0.58
N ASP A 30 -2.42 -12.91 -1.14
CA ASP A 30 -1.34 -13.86 -1.01
C ASP A 30 -0.16 -13.28 -0.24
N ARG A 31 0.26 -13.96 0.84
CA ARG A 31 1.60 -13.80 1.40
C ARG A 31 1.94 -14.93 2.36
N VAL A 32 2.86 -15.80 1.96
CA VAL A 32 3.69 -16.61 2.87
C VAL A 32 5.11 -16.69 2.30
N ASP A 33 6.06 -15.99 2.93
CA ASP A 33 7.30 -16.62 3.42
C ASP A 33 8.06 -15.76 4.46
N SER A 34 8.16 -16.37 5.65
CA SER A 34 9.10 -16.29 6.77
C SER A 34 9.88 -15.01 7.15
N HIS A 35 9.46 -14.34 8.25
CA HIS A 35 10.16 -14.29 9.57
C HIS A 35 9.65 -13.12 10.46
N ARG A 36 8.81 -13.49 11.43
CA ARG A 36 8.55 -12.93 12.79
C ARG A 36 7.91 -11.52 13.03
N SER A 37 6.70 -11.63 13.61
CA SER A 37 6.00 -10.85 14.69
C SER A 37 5.11 -9.62 14.41
N ILE A 38 3.79 -9.76 14.74
CA ILE A 38 2.81 -8.72 15.14
C ILE A 38 2.66 -8.64 16.69
N PRO A 39 1.88 -7.74 17.37
CA PRO A 39 0.45 -7.32 17.22
C PRO A 39 0.23 -5.78 17.27
N ILE A 40 -0.97 -5.21 17.01
CA ILE A 40 -2.11 -4.90 17.93
C ILE A 40 -3.13 -4.13 17.02
N ASN A 41 -4.43 -4.42 16.82
CA ASN A 41 -5.50 -4.95 17.66
C ASN A 41 -6.66 -5.43 16.77
N GLY A 42 -7.24 -6.58 17.11
CA GLY A 42 -8.42 -7.17 16.44
C GLY A 42 -8.22 -8.65 16.18
N ASN A 43 -8.58 -9.50 17.14
CA ASN A 43 -8.51 -10.96 17.03
C ASN A 43 -9.34 -11.48 15.83
N LEU A 44 -8.70 -11.80 14.71
CA LEU A 44 -9.22 -12.81 13.78
C LEU A 44 -8.40 -14.09 13.96
N THR A 45 -8.89 -14.95 14.85
CA THR A 45 -8.51 -16.36 14.89
C THR A 45 -9.20 -17.07 13.74
N TYR A 46 -8.46 -17.50 12.72
CA TYR A 46 -9.00 -18.38 11.68
C TYR A 46 -9.20 -19.77 12.29
N ALA A 47 -10.46 -20.15 12.54
CA ALA A 47 -10.81 -21.53 12.85
C ALA A 47 -10.71 -22.35 11.55
N SER A 48 -9.93 -23.43 11.57
CA SER A 48 -9.88 -24.42 10.49
C SER A 48 -11.26 -25.04 10.24
N PRO A 49 -11.60 -25.44 8.99
CA PRO A 49 -12.89 -26.08 8.70
C PRO A 49 -13.06 -27.37 9.52
N PRO A 50 -14.30 -27.76 9.87
CA PRO A 50 -14.55 -28.94 10.69
C PRO A 50 -14.08 -30.18 9.93
N SER A 51 -13.15 -30.93 10.52
CA SER A 51 -12.82 -32.28 10.08
C SER A 51 -14.04 -33.17 10.32
N ILE A 52 -14.67 -33.63 9.24
CA ILE A 52 -15.57 -34.79 9.32
C ILE A 52 -14.70 -35.98 9.69
N SER A 53 -14.83 -36.48 10.93
CA SER A 53 -14.49 -37.86 11.22
C SER A 53 -15.22 -38.33 12.47
N GLY A 54 -16.02 -39.38 12.28
CA GLY A 54 -16.52 -40.20 13.38
C GLY A 54 -15.42 -41.07 13.97
N GLY A 55 -15.79 -41.71 15.09
CA GLY A 55 -15.12 -42.91 15.62
C GLY A 55 -13.73 -42.66 16.20
N GLY A 56 -13.64 -42.62 17.53
CA GLY A 56 -12.39 -42.37 18.23
C GLY A 56 -11.33 -43.45 18.07
N THR A 57 -10.06 -43.02 18.08
CA THR A 57 -8.92 -43.74 18.65
C THR A 57 -7.88 -42.69 19.09
N LYS A 58 -7.27 -42.90 20.26
CA LYS A 58 -6.22 -42.04 20.83
C LYS A 58 -4.89 -42.29 20.11
N SER A 59 -4.18 -41.25 19.66
CA SER A 59 -2.71 -41.27 19.42
C SER A 59 -2.16 -39.85 19.13
N PRO A 60 -0.83 -39.61 19.12
CA PRO A 60 -0.13 -38.84 20.15
C PRO A 60 0.46 -37.51 19.65
N GLY A 61 0.77 -36.60 20.59
CA GLY A 61 1.63 -35.44 20.34
C GLY A 61 0.98 -34.30 19.58
N SER A 62 0.28 -33.41 20.29
CA SER A 62 -0.16 -32.14 19.73
C SER A 62 1.06 -31.27 19.38
N MET A 63 1.45 -31.27 18.10
CA MET A 63 2.36 -30.26 17.55
C MET A 63 1.81 -28.87 17.89
N PRO A 64 2.61 -27.95 18.44
CA PRO A 64 2.13 -26.62 18.79
C PRO A 64 1.69 -25.88 17.52
N HIS A 65 0.42 -25.48 17.46
CA HIS A 65 -0.10 -24.61 16.41
C HIS A 65 0.71 -23.31 16.35
N HIS A 66 1.50 -23.15 15.29
CA HIS A 66 2.24 -21.90 15.06
C HIS A 66 1.27 -20.82 14.57
N GLN A 67 0.86 -19.92 15.46
CA GLN A 67 0.01 -18.77 15.15
C GLN A 67 0.81 -17.76 14.29
N ILE A 68 0.67 -17.83 12.97
CA ILE A 68 1.30 -16.88 12.05
C ILE A 68 0.55 -15.56 12.12
N ARG A 69 1.33 -14.51 12.19
CA ARG A 69 0.93 -13.17 12.60
C ARG A 69 1.34 -12.26 11.41
N PHE A 70 0.36 -11.78 10.61
CA PHE A 70 0.54 -10.92 9.43
C PHE A 70 0.46 -9.40 9.69
N ARG A 71 1.23 -8.59 8.93
CA ARG A 71 1.14 -7.12 8.98
C ARG A 71 -0.22 -6.65 8.45
N ASN A 72 -0.65 -5.46 8.89
CA ASN A 72 -1.82 -4.79 8.31
C ASN A 72 -1.49 -4.26 6.91
N ASN A 73 -2.54 -4.08 6.08
CA ASN A 73 -2.39 -3.59 4.71
C ASN A 73 -2.36 -2.05 4.61
N ALA A 74 -2.08 -1.35 5.72
CA ALA A 74 -1.98 0.10 5.74
C ALA A 74 -0.59 0.54 5.26
N ILE A 75 -0.55 1.41 4.25
CA ILE A 75 0.68 1.98 3.71
C ILE A 75 0.97 3.30 4.44
N SER A 76 2.24 3.49 4.85
CA SER A 76 2.72 4.77 5.36
C SER A 76 4.10 5.07 4.77
N THR A 77 4.16 6.10 3.94
CA THR A 77 5.37 6.63 3.32
C THR A 77 5.91 7.86 4.06
N ALA A 78 5.09 8.48 4.91
CA ALA A 78 5.51 9.56 5.77
C ALA A 78 6.53 9.11 6.82
N LYS A 79 7.61 9.89 6.94
CA LYS A 79 8.78 9.52 7.75
C LYS A 79 8.73 10.11 9.16
N TYR A 80 8.03 11.23 9.32
CA TYR A 80 8.00 11.96 10.57
C TYR A 80 6.59 12.01 11.16
N THR A 81 6.52 11.80 12.47
CA THR A 81 5.42 12.31 13.29
C THR A 81 5.74 13.72 13.77
N PRO A 82 4.74 14.56 14.13
CA PRO A 82 4.97 15.94 14.57
C PRO A 82 6.03 16.07 15.68
N TYR A 83 6.07 15.10 16.60
CA TYR A 83 7.01 15.09 17.73
C TYR A 83 8.39 14.51 17.38
N THR A 84 8.47 13.61 16.40
CA THR A 84 9.75 13.02 15.96
C THR A 84 10.44 13.82 14.87
N PHE A 85 9.76 14.79 14.26
CA PHE A 85 10.27 15.58 13.14
C PHE A 85 11.56 16.31 13.54
N LEU A 86 11.49 17.18 14.55
CA LEU A 86 12.61 18.03 14.94
C LEU A 86 13.89 17.24 15.32
N PRO A 87 13.86 16.26 16.23
CA PRO A 87 15.08 15.52 16.59
C PRO A 87 15.65 14.71 15.42
N LYS A 88 14.82 14.07 14.58
CA LYS A 88 15.32 13.30 13.43
C LYS A 88 15.83 14.20 12.31
N PHE A 89 15.11 15.27 11.99
CA PHE A 89 15.50 16.26 10.99
C PHE A 89 16.84 16.91 11.33
N LEU A 90 17.00 17.40 12.58
CA LEU A 90 18.26 18.01 13.01
C LEU A 90 19.40 17.00 12.99
N PHE A 91 19.16 15.77 13.43
CA PHE A 91 20.17 14.71 13.34
C PHE A 91 20.60 14.45 11.89
N GLU A 92 19.66 14.38 10.96
CA GLU A 92 19.96 14.16 9.54
C GLU A 92 20.67 15.35 8.90
N GLN A 93 20.30 16.58 9.24
CA GLN A 93 21.00 17.77 8.75
C GLN A 93 22.42 17.85 9.32
N PHE A 94 22.62 17.64 10.61
CA PHE A 94 23.96 17.69 11.22
C PHE A 94 24.82 16.45 10.95
N ARG A 95 24.32 15.41 10.27
CA ARG A 95 25.19 14.35 9.73
C ARG A 95 25.96 14.77 8.48
N ARG A 96 25.59 15.90 7.85
CA ARG A 96 26.32 16.44 6.70
C ARG A 96 27.54 17.22 7.16
N TYR A 97 28.72 16.88 6.65
CA TYR A 97 30.00 17.50 7.03
C TYR A 97 29.95 19.05 7.00
N SER A 98 29.30 19.64 6.00
CA SER A 98 29.15 21.11 5.89
C SER A 98 28.40 21.71 7.09
N ASN A 99 27.32 21.06 7.54
CA ASN A 99 26.53 21.56 8.66
C ASN A 99 27.26 21.41 10.00
N ILE A 100 28.08 20.35 10.16
CA ILE A 100 28.97 20.19 11.33
C ILE A 100 30.04 21.28 11.35
N PHE A 101 30.67 21.55 10.21
CA PHE A 101 31.69 22.59 10.08
C PHE A 101 31.12 23.96 10.46
N PHE A 102 29.98 24.35 9.90
CA PHE A 102 29.33 25.62 10.24
C PHE A 102 28.88 25.69 11.69
N LEU A 103 28.40 24.58 12.27
CA LEU A 103 28.05 24.51 13.68
C LEU A 103 29.28 24.74 14.57
N PHE A 104 30.41 24.12 14.25
CA PHE A 104 31.65 24.28 15.00
C PHE A 104 32.14 25.74 14.96
N VAL A 105 32.13 26.35 13.75
CA VAL A 105 32.50 27.76 13.57
C VAL A 105 31.54 28.68 14.34
N ALA A 106 30.23 28.42 14.29
CA ALA A 106 29.22 29.21 15.00
C ALA A 106 29.41 29.14 16.53
N VAL A 107 29.76 27.98 17.08
CA VAL A 107 30.06 27.80 18.51
C VAL A 107 31.34 28.53 18.91
N MET A 108 32.41 28.42 18.10
CA MET A 108 33.67 29.13 18.35
C MET A 108 33.51 30.65 18.34
N GLN A 109 32.64 31.20 17.48
CA GLN A 109 32.35 32.63 17.40
C GLN A 109 31.52 33.18 18.57
N GLN A 110 30.93 32.32 19.40
CA GLN A 110 30.16 32.73 20.57
C GLN A 110 31.05 33.12 21.77
N ILE A 111 32.34 32.76 21.76
CA ILE A 111 33.30 33.11 22.81
C ILE A 111 33.75 34.58 22.62
N PRO A 112 33.41 35.50 23.54
CA PRO A 112 33.85 36.89 23.44
C PRO A 112 35.36 36.99 23.63
N GLY A 113 36.06 37.67 22.71
CA GLY A 113 37.50 37.99 22.84
C GLY A 113 38.48 37.15 22.02
N VAL A 114 38.03 36.06 21.38
CA VAL A 114 38.89 35.20 20.51
C VAL A 114 38.68 35.44 19.01
N SER A 115 37.68 36.22 18.62
CA SER A 115 37.40 36.55 17.21
C SER A 115 36.93 37.99 17.05
N PRO A 116 37.48 38.75 16.09
CA PRO A 116 37.06 40.12 15.77
C PRO A 116 35.76 40.18 14.97
N THR A 117 35.12 39.03 14.70
CA THR A 117 33.93 38.86 13.87
C THR A 117 32.65 38.87 14.71
N GLY A 118 31.56 39.45 14.20
CA GLY A 118 30.29 39.54 14.93
C GLY A 118 29.70 38.17 15.30
N ARG A 119 29.14 38.05 16.51
CA ARG A 119 28.60 36.80 17.11
C ARG A 119 27.60 36.03 16.24
N PHE A 120 26.93 36.71 15.30
CA PHE A 120 25.82 36.13 14.53
C PHE A 120 26.14 35.91 13.04
N THR A 121 27.32 36.28 12.54
CA THR A 121 27.60 36.30 11.10
C THR A 121 27.57 34.92 10.44
N THR A 122 27.90 33.85 11.17
CA THR A 122 27.82 32.46 10.67
C THR A 122 26.57 31.72 11.13
N ALA A 123 26.06 32.06 12.32
CA ALA A 123 24.82 31.48 12.84
C ALA A 123 23.60 31.83 11.98
N VAL A 124 23.53 33.06 11.46
CA VAL A 124 22.38 33.53 10.67
C VAL A 124 22.25 32.77 9.34
N PRO A 125 23.29 32.66 8.48
CA PRO A 125 23.20 31.87 7.25
C PRO A 125 22.88 30.39 7.51
N LEU A 126 23.50 29.79 8.54
CA LEU A 126 23.25 28.40 8.91
C LEU A 126 21.78 28.19 9.32
N ALA A 127 21.26 29.06 10.20
CA ALA A 127 19.88 29.00 10.65
C ALA A 127 18.88 29.18 9.50
N PHE A 128 19.16 30.10 8.57
CA PHE A 128 18.33 30.32 7.39
C PHE A 128 18.27 29.07 6.49
N ILE A 129 19.42 28.46 6.18
CA ILE A 129 19.48 27.25 5.35
C ILE A 129 18.76 26.08 6.05
N LEU A 130 18.97 25.90 7.34
CA LEU A 130 18.28 24.87 8.13
C LEU A 130 16.77 25.10 8.16
N MET A 131 16.32 26.35 8.29
CA MET A 131 14.90 26.70 8.27
C MET A 131 14.25 26.38 6.92
N VAL A 132 14.84 26.80 5.80
CA VAL A 132 14.30 26.51 4.45
C VAL A 132 14.28 25.01 4.20
N SER A 133 15.31 24.29 4.63
CA SER A 133 15.37 22.83 4.52
C SER A 133 14.29 22.14 5.36
N ALA A 134 14.05 22.63 6.58
CA ALA A 134 13.01 22.11 7.45
C ALA A 134 11.63 22.32 6.84
N LEU A 135 11.37 23.52 6.31
CA LEU A 135 10.09 23.85 5.69
C LEU A 135 9.80 22.94 4.49
N LYS A 136 10.78 22.73 3.61
CA LYS A 136 10.63 21.82 2.47
C LYS A 136 10.31 20.39 2.92
N GLU A 137 11.08 19.87 3.87
CA GLU A 137 10.86 18.52 4.42
C GLU A 137 9.46 18.37 5.02
N ILE A 138 8.99 19.40 5.75
CA ILE A 138 7.64 19.41 6.35
C ILE A 138 6.56 19.39 5.28
N LEU A 139 6.66 20.26 4.26
CA LEU A 139 5.66 20.33 3.19
C LEU A 139 5.61 19.02 2.39
N GLU A 140 6.76 18.43 2.11
CA GLU A 140 6.87 17.14 1.42
C GLU A 140 6.28 16.00 2.27
N ASP A 141 6.58 15.94 3.57
CA ASP A 141 6.03 14.90 4.45
C ASP A 141 4.52 15.06 4.66
N PHE A 142 4.00 16.29 4.75
CA PHE A 142 2.56 16.55 4.79
C PHE A 142 1.85 16.04 3.52
N LYS A 143 2.44 16.28 2.34
CA LYS A 143 1.91 15.76 1.09
C LYS A 143 1.83 14.23 1.14
N ARG A 144 2.86 13.54 1.65
CA ARG A 144 2.85 12.08 1.83
C ARG A 144 1.75 11.60 2.77
N HIS A 145 1.53 12.27 3.90
CA HIS A 145 0.43 11.91 4.82
C HIS A 145 -0.96 12.00 4.13
N VAL A 146 -1.14 12.96 3.24
CA VAL A 146 -2.39 13.11 2.47
C VAL A 146 -2.52 11.97 1.45
N GLU A 147 -1.46 11.68 0.71
CA GLU A 147 -1.42 10.59 -0.27
C GLU A 147 -1.63 9.22 0.38
N ASP A 148 -0.92 8.93 1.47
CA ASP A 148 -1.08 7.71 2.28
C ASP A 148 -2.53 7.56 2.74
N ARG A 149 -3.16 8.64 3.23
CA ARG A 149 -4.56 8.62 3.65
C ARG A 149 -5.52 8.34 2.50
N SER A 150 -5.23 8.86 1.32
CA SER A 150 -6.03 8.61 0.12
C SER A 150 -5.97 7.14 -0.26
N ILE A 151 -4.75 6.58 -0.40
CA ILE A 151 -4.52 5.18 -0.78
C ILE A 151 -5.17 4.22 0.24
N ASN A 152 -4.94 4.44 1.53
CA ASN A 152 -5.50 3.59 2.59
C ASN A 152 -7.03 3.61 2.66
N ARG A 153 -7.68 4.67 2.13
CA ARG A 153 -9.13 4.84 2.10
C ARG A 153 -9.78 4.39 0.80
N ASN A 154 -9.00 3.91 -0.17
CA ASN A 154 -9.54 3.24 -1.33
C ASN A 154 -10.36 2.03 -0.89
N LYS A 155 -11.38 1.69 -1.68
CA LYS A 155 -12.32 0.62 -1.36
C LYS A 155 -12.09 -0.59 -2.25
N VAL A 156 -12.43 -1.76 -1.72
CA VAL A 156 -12.47 -3.03 -2.46
C VAL A 156 -13.60 -3.90 -1.93
N LEU A 157 -14.16 -4.77 -2.78
CA LEU A 157 -15.16 -5.74 -2.37
C LEU A 157 -14.47 -6.98 -1.80
N ALA A 158 -14.81 -7.36 -0.57
CA ALA A 158 -14.32 -8.57 0.08
C ALA A 158 -15.47 -9.52 0.42
N LEU A 159 -15.26 -10.83 0.26
CA LEU A 159 -16.22 -11.86 0.60
C LEU A 159 -16.14 -12.19 2.10
N ARG A 160 -16.90 -11.45 2.91
CA ARG A 160 -16.90 -11.58 4.38
C ARG A 160 -18.30 -11.93 4.89
N PRO A 161 -18.42 -12.55 6.08
CA PRO A 161 -19.71 -12.64 6.75
C PRO A 161 -20.21 -11.23 7.10
N PRO A 162 -21.54 -10.99 7.09
CA PRO A 162 -22.09 -9.70 7.48
C PRO A 162 -21.72 -9.37 8.94
N PRO A 163 -21.47 -8.08 9.30
CA PRO A 163 -20.94 -7.69 10.61
C PRO A 163 -21.78 -8.14 11.83
N LEU A 164 -23.07 -8.37 11.63
CA LEU A 164 -24.03 -8.76 12.68
C LEU A 164 -24.56 -10.20 12.50
N ALA A 165 -23.95 -10.99 11.61
CA ALA A 165 -24.47 -12.29 11.27
C ALA A 165 -24.03 -13.38 12.27
N PRO A 166 -24.92 -14.34 12.63
CA PRO A 166 -24.53 -15.47 13.49
C PRO A 166 -23.43 -16.31 12.84
N SER A 167 -22.62 -16.98 13.67
CA SER A 167 -21.56 -17.88 13.22
C SER A 167 -22.08 -18.93 12.23
N GLY A 168 -21.46 -19.04 11.06
CA GLY A 168 -21.90 -19.92 9.97
C GLY A 168 -22.78 -19.26 8.91
N SER A 169 -23.04 -17.95 9.02
CA SER A 169 -23.79 -17.21 8.00
C SER A 169 -23.08 -17.17 6.65
N ARG A 170 -23.88 -17.13 5.58
CA ARG A 170 -23.37 -17.06 4.21
C ARG A 170 -22.53 -15.79 4.02
N ARG A 171 -21.34 -15.94 3.45
CA ARG A 171 -20.47 -14.81 3.11
C ARG A 171 -21.10 -14.01 1.96
N THR A 172 -20.99 -12.69 2.05
CA THR A 172 -21.49 -11.75 1.05
C THR A 172 -20.37 -10.79 0.65
N TRP A 173 -20.48 -10.19 -0.53
CA TRP A 173 -19.56 -9.14 -0.95
C TRP A 173 -19.85 -7.87 -0.14
N VAL A 174 -18.83 -7.37 0.57
CA VAL A 174 -18.91 -6.16 1.40
C VAL A 174 -17.77 -5.22 0.99
N GLU A 175 -18.06 -3.93 0.86
CA GLU A 175 -17.02 -2.92 0.67
C GLU A 175 -16.20 -2.74 1.94
N ILE A 176 -14.87 -2.87 1.82
CA ILE A 176 -13.90 -2.59 2.88
C ILE A 176 -12.85 -1.61 2.38
N LEU A 177 -12.13 -0.97 3.29
CA LEU A 177 -10.99 -0.13 2.94
C LEU A 177 -9.77 -0.99 2.63
N TRP A 178 -8.87 -0.48 1.79
CA TRP A 178 -7.61 -1.14 1.47
C TRP A 178 -6.77 -1.42 2.71
N ALA A 179 -6.74 -0.49 3.67
CA ALA A 179 -6.03 -0.69 4.93
C ALA A 179 -6.59 -1.85 5.80
N ASP A 180 -7.85 -2.26 5.56
CA ASP A 180 -8.55 -3.30 6.31
C ASP A 180 -8.50 -4.68 5.65
N VAL A 181 -7.86 -4.80 4.47
CA VAL A 181 -7.63 -6.08 3.80
C VAL A 181 -6.71 -6.95 4.65
N VAL A 182 -7.06 -8.23 4.80
CA VAL A 182 -6.25 -9.22 5.53
C VAL A 182 -5.94 -10.43 4.65
N VAL A 183 -4.83 -11.11 4.95
CA VAL A 183 -4.43 -12.34 4.25
C VAL A 183 -5.55 -13.38 4.35
N GLY A 184 -5.89 -14.00 3.22
CA GLY A 184 -6.99 -14.96 3.12
C GLY A 184 -8.37 -14.35 2.85
N ASP A 185 -8.48 -13.03 2.69
CA ASP A 185 -9.68 -12.44 2.08
C ASP A 185 -9.79 -12.85 0.60
N PHE A 186 -11.02 -13.13 0.17
CA PHE A 186 -11.37 -13.21 -1.24
C PHE A 186 -11.85 -11.83 -1.67
N LEU A 187 -11.11 -11.22 -2.57
CA LEU A 187 -11.39 -9.90 -3.08
C LEU A 187 -11.98 -10.01 -4.48
N LYS A 188 -12.89 -9.08 -4.78
CA LYS A 188 -13.45 -8.91 -6.11
C LYS A 188 -12.98 -7.59 -6.67
N ILE A 189 -12.26 -7.65 -7.78
CA ILE A 189 -11.72 -6.49 -8.49
C ILE A 189 -12.52 -6.30 -9.77
N THR A 190 -12.88 -5.05 -10.04
CA THR A 190 -13.56 -4.63 -11.26
C THR A 190 -12.55 -4.05 -12.24
N SER A 191 -12.85 -4.15 -13.55
CA SER A 191 -11.99 -3.60 -14.60
C SER A 191 -11.66 -2.12 -14.37
N GLY A 192 -10.41 -1.73 -14.63
CA GLY A 192 -9.91 -0.36 -14.47
C GLY A 192 -9.58 0.04 -13.02
N HIS A 193 -9.67 -0.87 -12.06
CA HIS A 193 -9.27 -0.60 -10.67
C HIS A 193 -7.89 -1.16 -10.35
N PHE A 194 -7.16 -0.43 -9.49
CA PHE A 194 -5.88 -0.87 -8.95
C PHE A 194 -6.04 -1.98 -7.92
N PHE A 195 -4.97 -2.75 -7.75
CA PHE A 195 -4.91 -3.82 -6.77
C PHE A 195 -4.54 -3.30 -5.36
N PRO A 196 -5.25 -3.76 -4.31
CA PRO A 196 -5.01 -3.32 -2.93
C PRO A 196 -3.81 -4.00 -2.26
N ALA A 197 -3.39 -5.17 -2.76
CA ALA A 197 -2.33 -6.00 -2.23
C ALA A 197 -1.86 -7.00 -3.30
N ASP A 198 -0.84 -7.79 -2.98
CA ASP A 198 -0.45 -8.96 -3.75
C ASP A 198 -1.56 -10.03 -3.67
N MET A 199 -1.95 -10.62 -4.80
CA MET A 199 -3.06 -11.56 -4.90
C MET A 199 -2.81 -12.69 -5.90
N ILE A 200 -3.44 -13.85 -5.67
CA ILE A 200 -3.59 -14.94 -6.64
C ILE A 200 -4.94 -14.79 -7.33
N LEU A 201 -4.95 -14.86 -8.65
CA LEU A 201 -6.16 -15.00 -9.44
C LEU A 201 -6.84 -16.35 -9.19
N VAL A 202 -8.09 -16.34 -8.73
CA VAL A 202 -8.89 -17.57 -8.51
C VAL A 202 -9.88 -17.79 -9.64
N SER A 203 -10.50 -16.71 -10.12
CA SER A 203 -11.47 -16.75 -11.21
C SER A 203 -11.51 -15.43 -11.95
N SER A 204 -11.46 -15.48 -13.28
CA SER A 204 -11.79 -14.38 -14.17
C SER A 204 -13.22 -14.55 -14.70
N SER A 205 -13.86 -13.45 -15.10
CA SER A 205 -15.14 -13.44 -15.81
C SER A 205 -14.99 -13.73 -17.30
N GLU A 206 -13.77 -13.69 -17.85
CA GLU A 206 -13.52 -13.97 -19.27
C GLU A 206 -13.74 -15.47 -19.57
N PRO A 207 -14.43 -15.84 -20.68
CA PRO A 207 -14.65 -17.23 -21.09
C PRO A 207 -13.39 -18.09 -21.17
N GLU A 208 -12.24 -17.51 -21.52
CA GLU A 208 -10.94 -18.21 -21.57
C GLU A 208 -10.22 -18.24 -20.21
N ARG A 209 -10.85 -17.73 -19.15
CA ARG A 209 -10.28 -17.55 -17.80
C ARG A 209 -9.02 -16.67 -17.75
N MET A 210 -8.81 -15.87 -18.78
CA MET A 210 -7.68 -14.96 -18.88
C MET A 210 -7.95 -13.68 -18.08
N CYS A 211 -6.92 -13.17 -17.42
CA CYS A 211 -6.89 -11.84 -16.82
C CYS A 211 -5.84 -10.99 -17.55
N TYR A 212 -6.19 -9.74 -17.87
CA TYR A 212 -5.28 -8.78 -18.46
C TYR A 212 -4.87 -7.76 -17.40
N ILE A 213 -3.58 -7.75 -17.06
CA ILE A 213 -3.02 -6.81 -16.09
C ILE A 213 -2.20 -5.75 -16.82
N GLU A 214 -2.53 -4.49 -16.56
CA GLU A 214 -1.70 -3.36 -16.95
C GLU A 214 -0.58 -3.17 -15.91
N THR A 215 0.67 -3.37 -16.34
CA THR A 215 1.85 -3.17 -15.48
C THR A 215 2.55 -1.83 -15.68
N ALA A 216 1.98 -0.92 -16.48
CA ALA A 216 2.58 0.38 -16.80
C ALA A 216 3.01 1.18 -15.56
N ASN A 217 2.30 1.03 -14.43
CA ASN A 217 2.61 1.71 -13.18
C ASN A 217 3.77 1.07 -12.38
N LEU A 218 4.22 -0.13 -12.77
CA LEU A 218 5.29 -0.90 -12.12
C LEU A 218 6.56 -0.98 -12.99
N ASP A 219 6.43 -1.21 -14.30
CA ASP A 219 7.57 -1.40 -15.21
C ASP A 219 7.61 -0.41 -16.39
N GLY A 220 6.59 0.44 -16.56
CA GLY A 220 6.51 1.41 -17.65
C GLY A 220 6.20 0.78 -19.01
N GLU A 221 5.88 -0.52 -19.07
CA GLU A 221 5.46 -1.19 -20.29
C GLU A 221 3.98 -0.90 -20.56
N THR A 222 3.61 -0.51 -21.78
CA THR A 222 2.21 -0.27 -22.19
C THR A 222 1.49 -1.54 -22.64
N ASN A 223 2.12 -2.70 -22.46
CA ASN A 223 1.57 -3.99 -22.90
C ASN A 223 0.80 -4.66 -21.76
N LEU A 224 -0.34 -5.26 -22.07
CA LEU A 224 -1.14 -6.02 -21.12
C LEU A 224 -0.51 -7.40 -20.92
N LYS A 225 -0.11 -7.72 -19.69
CA LYS A 225 0.37 -9.07 -19.34
C LYS A 225 -0.81 -9.96 -19.03
N VAL A 226 -0.87 -11.10 -19.70
CA VAL A 226 -1.92 -12.09 -19.47
C VAL A 226 -1.53 -12.99 -18.30
N GLN A 227 -2.43 -13.16 -17.34
CA GLN A 227 -2.31 -14.11 -16.23
C GLN A 227 -3.38 -15.20 -16.35
N MET A 228 -3.00 -16.43 -15.98
CA MET A 228 -3.86 -17.62 -15.90
C MET A 228 -3.99 -18.10 -14.47
#